data_AF-A0A3B0SKG9-F1
#
_entry.id   AF-A0A3B0SKG9-F1
#
_cell.length_a   1.000
_cell.length_b   1.000
_cell.length_c   1.000
_cell.angle_alpha   90.00
_cell.angle_beta   90.00
_cell.angle_gamma   90.00
#
_symmetry.space_group_name_H-M   'P 1'
#
loop_
_entity.id
_entity.type
_entity.pdbx_description
1 polymer ?
#
loop_
_entity_poly.entity_id
_entity_poly.type
_entity_poly.pdbx_seq_one_letter_code
_entity_poly.pdbx_strand_id
1 'polypeptide(L)' 'MLLDVSGKARVHRLFEAIDLIEQAEIDLADVAPWYWIQTNARLNASLEPLPYEARLHNAWLLERAVSA' A
#
# COMPACT_ATOMS: atom_id res chain seq x y z
N MET A 1 7.63 23.88 8.44
CA MET A 1 7.04 23.89 7.09
C MET A 1 8.20 23.94 6.10
N LEU A 2 8.12 23.15 5.02
CA LEU A 2 9.13 22.85 3.98
C LEU A 2 10.04 21.62 4.22
N LEU A 3 9.64 20.51 3.57
CA LEU A 3 10.48 19.67 2.69
C LEU A 3 11.89 19.34 3.20
N ASP A 4 11.97 18.59 4.30
CA ASP A 4 13.23 17.91 4.61
C ASP A 4 13.29 16.59 3.84
N VAL A 5 14.48 16.20 3.42
CA VAL A 5 14.77 15.18 2.41
C VAL A 5 14.14 13.80 2.72
N SER A 6 13.74 13.57 3.97
CA SER A 6 12.93 12.44 4.46
C SER A 6 11.55 12.29 3.79
N GLY A 7 10.89 13.40 3.44
CA GLY A 7 9.58 13.38 2.79
C GLY A 7 9.62 12.87 1.35
N LYS A 8 10.68 13.22 0.60
CA LYS A 8 10.81 12.85 -0.81
C LYS A 8 11.03 11.34 -0.98
N ALA A 9 11.92 10.75 -0.19
CA ALA A 9 12.15 9.31 -0.22
C ALA A 9 10.90 8.52 0.17
N ARG A 10 10.16 9.00 1.18
CA ARG A 10 8.88 8.40 1.58
C ARG A 10 7.83 8.46 0.48
N VAL A 11 7.70 9.60 -0.19
CA VAL A 11 6.75 9.78 -1.29
C VAL A 11 7.14 8.91 -2.48
N HIS A 12 8.43 8.84 -2.83
CA HIS A 12 8.92 7.94 -3.88
C HIS A 12 8.59 6.48 -3.59
N ARG A 13 8.87 5.98 -2.38
CA ARG A 13 8.54 4.60 -2.01
C ARG A 13 7.03 4.32 -1.99
N LEU A 14 6.21 5.32 -1.66
CA LEU A 14 4.76 5.18 -1.76
C LEU A 14 4.32 5.04 -3.22
N PHE A 15 4.90 5.83 -4.13
CA PHE A 15 4.64 5.69 -5.56
C PHE A 15 5.13 4.34 -6.09
N GLU A 16 6.31 3.86 -5.69
CA GLU A 16 6.78 2.52 -6.07
C GLU A 16 5.82 1.41 -5.62
N ALA A 17 5.23 1.54 -4.42
CA ALA A 17 4.21 0.59 -3.95
C ALA A 17 2.92 0.67 -4.78
N ILE A 18 2.49 1.87 -5.19
CA ILE A 18 1.34 2.09 -6.07
C ILE A 18 1.63 1.48 -7.45
N ASP A 19 2.78 1.76 -8.05
CA ASP A 19 3.18 1.25 -9.35
C ASP A 19 3.18 -0.29 -9.37
N LEU A 20 3.61 -0.94 -8.28
CA LEU A 20 3.57 -2.40 -8.15
C LEU A 20 2.14 -2.95 -8.10
N ILE A 21 1.21 -2.23 -7.46
CA ILE A 21 -0.21 -2.63 -7.39
C ILE A 21 -0.88 -2.43 -8.75
N GLU A 22 -0.60 -1.32 -9.43
CA GLU A 22 -1.10 -1.05 -10.78
C GLU A 22 -0.57 -2.09 -11.78
N GLN A 23 0.70 -2.48 -11.67
CA GLN A 23 1.29 -3.59 -12.46
C GLN A 23 0.65 -4.95 -12.17
N ALA A 24 0.10 -5.14 -10.98
CA ALA A 24 -0.66 -6.34 -10.62
C ALA A 24 -2.11 -6.32 -11.15
N GLU A 25 -2.49 -5.29 -11.92
CA GLU A 25 -3.85 -5.07 -12.46
C GLU A 25 -4.93 -4.98 -11.36
N ILE A 26 -4.55 -4.51 -10.18
CA ILE A 26 -5.46 -4.33 -9.04
C ILE A 26 -5.84 -2.85 -8.95
N ASP A 27 -7.15 -2.56 -8.87
CA ASP A 27 -7.62 -1.21 -8.58
C ASP A 27 -7.17 -0.78 -7.17
N LEU A 28 -6.52 0.37 -7.06
CA LEU A 28 -6.09 0.96 -5.79
C LEU A 28 -7.26 1.13 -4.80
N ALA A 29 -8.47 1.34 -5.29
CA ALA A 29 -9.69 1.43 -4.48
C ALA A 29 -10.13 0.06 -3.91
N ASP A 30 -9.73 -1.04 -4.57
CA ASP A 30 -10.01 -2.41 -4.13
C ASP A 30 -8.91 -2.98 -3.22
N VAL A 31 -7.82 -2.24 -3.01
CA VAL A 31 -6.77 -2.62 -2.06
C VAL A 31 -7.31 -2.57 -0.63
N ALA A 32 -6.95 -3.58 0.16
CA ALA A 32 -7.40 -3.68 1.54
C ALA A 32 -6.92 -2.46 2.38
N PRO A 33 -7.81 -1.77 3.12
CA PRO A 33 -7.44 -0.56 3.87
C PRO A 33 -6.31 -0.77 4.89
N TRP A 34 -6.22 -1.97 5.48
CA TRP A 34 -5.16 -2.32 6.43
C TRP A 34 -3.76 -2.25 5.79
N TYR A 35 -3.66 -2.52 4.48
CA TYR A 35 -2.39 -2.47 3.76
C TYR A 35 -1.83 -1.04 3.76
N TRP A 36 -2.67 -0.04 3.48
CA TRP A 36 -2.26 1.36 3.48
C TRP A 36 -1.81 1.84 4.85
N ILE A 37 -2.47 1.38 5.92
CA ILE A 37 -2.06 1.67 7.30
C ILE A 37 -0.67 1.08 7.58
N GLN A 38 -0.44 -0.17 7.19
CA GLN A 38 0.84 -0.83 7.37
C GLN A 38 1.95 -0.16 6.55
N THR A 39 1.69 0.15 5.28
CA THR A 39 2.63 0.84 4.39
C THR A 39 3.02 2.20 4.98
N ASN A 40 2.05 3.00 5.44
CA ASN A 40 2.34 4.27 6.09
C ASN A 40 3.17 4.10 7.39
N ALA A 41 2.84 3.11 8.23
CA ALA A 41 3.60 2.84 9.45
C ALA A 41 5.07 2.47 9.13
N ARG A 42 5.29 1.63 8.12
CA ARG A 42 6.63 1.20 7.67
C ARG A 42 7.41 2.35 7.06
N LEU A 43 6.78 3.13 6.20
CA LEU A 43 7.37 4.30 5.59
C LEU A 43 7.79 5.36 6.63
N ASN A 44 7.00 5.56 7.69
CA ASN A 44 7.38 6.43 8.81
C ASN A 44 8.56 5.89 9.62
N ALA A 45 8.72 4.56 9.68
CA ALA A 45 9.88 3.89 10.24
C ALA A 45 11.07 3.79 9.26
N SER A 46 11.00 4.44 8.08
CA SER A 46 12.00 4.33 7.00
C SER A 46 12.24 2.90 6.49
N LEU A 47 11.25 2.02 6.66
CA LEU A 47 11.24 0.67 6.12
C LEU A 47 10.54 0.63 4.76
N GLU A 48 10.94 -0.32 3.92
CA GLU A 48 10.28 -0.57 2.64
C GLU A 48 8.85 -1.10 2.83
N PRO A 49 7.89 -0.67 2.01
CA PRO A 49 6.55 -1.26 1.93
C PRO A 49 6.61 -2.77 1.73
N LEU A 50 5.63 -3.50 2.26
CA LEU A 50 5.50 -4.92 1.93
C LEU A 50 4.88 -5.08 0.54
N PRO A 51 5.27 -6.12 -0.22
CA PRO A 51 4.60 -6.42 -1.48
C PRO A 51 3.13 -6.74 -1.23
N TYR A 52 2.24 -6.15 -2.02
CA TYR A 52 0.83 -6.50 -1.98
C TYR A 52 0.59 -7.74 -2.84
N GLU A 53 0.55 -8.89 -2.20
CA GLU A 53 0.38 -10.17 -2.88
C GLU A 53 -1.08 -10.43 -3.26
N ALA A 54 -1.31 -11.10 -4.39
CA ALA A 54 -2.63 -11.52 -4.84
C ALA A 54 -3.38 -12.37 -3.79
N ARG A 55 -2.66 -13.12 -2.94
CA ARG A 55 -3.26 -13.88 -1.83
C ARG A 55 -3.94 -12.97 -0.80
N LEU A 56 -3.29 -11.86 -0.44
CA LEU A 56 -3.82 -10.87 0.49
C LEU A 56 -5.05 -10.18 -0.12
N HIS A 57 -4.99 -9.89 -1.42
CA HIS A 57 -6.11 -9.33 -2.17
C HIS A 57 -7.33 -10.26 -2.18
N ASN A 58 -7.14 -11.55 -2.49
CA ASN A 58 -8.23 -12.53 -2.47
C ASN A 58 -8.86 -12.69 -1.08
N ALA A 59 -8.05 -12.70 -0.01
CA ALA A 59 -8.56 -12.76 1.36
C ALA A 59 -9.44 -11.54 1.68
N TRP A 60 -9.01 -10.35 1.26
CA TRP A 60 -9.79 -9.12 1.40
C TRP A 60 -11.11 -9.15 0.61
N LEU A 61 -11.10 -9.63 -0.63
CA LEU A 61 -12.33 -9.76 -1.42
C LEU A 61 -13.34 -10.71 -0.76
N LEU A 62 -12.87 -11.81 -0.15
CA LEU A 62 -13.73 -12.73 0.60
C LEU A 62 -14.30 -12.07 1.85
N GLU A 63 -13.50 -11.34 2.62
CA GLU A 63 -13.98 -10.56 3.78
C GLU A 63 -15.04 -9.53 3.37
N ARG A 64 -14.80 -8.81 2.27
CA ARG A 64 -15.75 -7.82 1.73
C ARG A 64 -17.05 -8.46 1.25
N ALA A 65 -16.99 -9.63 0.64
CA ALA A 65 -18.17 -10.37 0.19
C ALA A 65 -19.00 -10.93 1.35
N VAL A 66 -18.38 -11.27 2.48
CA VAL A 66 -19.08 -11.76 3.68
C VAL A 66 -19.66 -10.61 4.51
N SER A 67 -19.05 -9.42 4.46
CA SER A 67 -19.52 -8.23 5.16
C SER A 67 -20.60 -7.44 4.41
N ALA A 68 -20.88 -7.77 3.16
CA ALA A 68 -21.92 -7.15 2.33
C ALA A 68 -23.27 -7.86 2.53
#